data_AF-A0A3M0Y6A9-F1
#
_entry.id   AF-A0A3M0Y6A9-F1
#
_cell.length_a   1.000
_cell.length_b   1.000
_cell.length_c   1.000
_cell.angle_alpha   90.00
_cell.angle_beta   90.00
_cell.angle_gamma   90.00
#
_symmetry.space_group_name_H-M   'P 1'
#
loop_
_entity.id
_entity.type
_entity.pdbx_description
1 polymer ?
#
loop_
_entity_poly.entity_id
_entity_poly.type
_entity_poly.pdbx_seq_one_letter_code
_entity_poly.pdbx_strand_id
1 'polypeptide(L)'
;MVLVRKLFLVVVLGFVLFLSFAHAQVQANASGDGSQTPDSAGELAREIRGSLNGTDAGSIRKSTNDFLSKDVQLPESLQVLTRIFFGLRNDEKVDLERFMILLAMFVFVFLLVYSALEMFARGIARIALALAVTALAGISRGIFYGSQFFFSVAEFFGILKGWRLVSLLISLTIIVVLGYFLAKLLAILKEHAKNLEAESTGRKIGEGAAAAEIQRNAMEELSERGEDEEELSERGEDEED
;
A
#
# COMPACT_ATOMS: atom_id res chain seq x y z
N MET A 1 3.92 6.63 -11.33
CA MET A 1 4.86 7.10 -10.29
C MET A 1 4.44 8.42 -9.63
N VAL A 2 4.00 9.44 -10.39
CA VAL A 2 3.53 10.73 -9.83
C VAL A 2 2.37 10.58 -8.85
N LEU A 3 1.38 9.72 -9.13
CA LEU A 3 0.22 9.51 -8.25
C LEU A 3 0.62 8.90 -6.91
N VAL A 4 1.48 7.88 -6.90
CA VAL A 4 1.99 7.24 -5.68
C VAL A 4 2.82 8.22 -4.86
N ARG A 5 3.63 9.05 -5.51
CA ARG A 5 4.42 10.09 -4.85
C ARG A 5 3.53 11.18 -4.24
N LYS A 6 2.46 11.59 -4.93
CA LYS A 6 1.45 12.53 -4.40
C LYS A 6 0.65 11.91 -3.25
N LEU A 7 0.23 10.66 -3.38
CA LEU A 7 -0.52 9.95 -2.35
C LEU A 7 0.32 9.74 -1.09
N PHE A 8 1.60 9.37 -1.26
CA PHE A 8 2.57 9.31 -0.17
C PHE A 8 2.75 10.68 0.51
N LEU A 9 2.90 11.75 -0.28
CA LEU A 9 2.96 13.12 0.25
C LEU A 9 1.70 13.50 1.03
N VAL A 10 0.51 13.12 0.54
CA VAL A 10 -0.76 13.37 1.23
C VAL A 10 -0.86 12.56 2.53
N VAL A 11 -0.40 11.31 2.55
CA VAL A 11 -0.39 10.49 3.76
C VAL A 11 0.61 11.04 4.78
N VAL A 12 1.82 11.41 4.36
CA VAL A 12 2.82 12.04 5.23
C VAL A 12 2.33 13.39 5.74
N LEU A 13 1.77 14.23 4.87
CA LEU A 13 1.20 15.52 5.25
C LEU A 13 0.01 15.33 6.22
N GLY A 14 -0.87 14.38 5.94
CA GLY A 14 -1.98 14.02 6.82
C GLY A 14 -1.51 13.53 8.18
N PHE A 15 -0.43 12.75 8.23
CA PHE A 15 0.19 12.30 9.47
C PHE A 15 0.84 13.46 10.24
N VAL A 16 1.54 14.38 9.55
CA VAL A 16 2.10 15.59 10.17
C VAL A 16 1.00 16.50 10.71
N LEU A 17 -0.10 16.68 9.96
CA LEU A 17 -1.27 17.44 10.39
C LEU A 17 -1.96 16.77 11.58
N PHE A 18 -2.06 15.43 11.60
CA PHE A 18 -2.61 14.68 12.72
C PHE A 18 -1.75 14.84 13.98
N LEU A 19 -0.42 14.74 13.86
CA LEU A 19 0.51 14.99 14.97
C LEU A 19 0.40 16.43 15.48
N SER A 20 0.27 17.39 14.57
CA SER A 20 0.09 18.81 14.91
C SER A 20 -1.25 19.04 15.62
N PHE A 21 -2.33 18.39 15.16
CA PHE A 21 -3.64 18.44 15.79
C PHE A 21 -3.65 17.77 17.18
N ALA A 22 -2.99 16.62 17.32
CA ALA A 22 -2.82 15.95 18.61
C ALA A 22 -2.04 16.84 19.60
N HIS A 23 -0.98 17.50 19.12
CA HIS A 23 -0.22 18.46 19.93
C HIS A 23 -1.08 19.69 20.32
N ALA A 24 -1.89 20.20 19.38
CA ALA A 24 -2.80 21.31 19.62
C ALA A 24 -3.92 20.95 20.62
N GLN A 25 -4.48 19.74 20.56
CA GLN A 25 -5.46 19.24 21.54
C GLN A 25 -4.86 19.14 22.95
N VAL A 26 -3.61 18.69 23.06
CA VAL A 26 -2.87 18.68 24.33
C VAL A 26 -2.67 20.10 24.87
N GLN A 27 -2.33 21.07 24.01
CA GLN A 27 -2.18 22.47 24.42
C GLN A 27 -3.52 23.13 24.77
N ALA A 28 -4.57 22.91 23.97
CA ALA A 28 -5.91 23.46 24.17
C ALA A 28 -6.54 22.99 25.49
N ASN A 29 -6.40 21.71 25.81
CA ASN A 29 -6.80 21.16 27.11
C ASN A 29 -5.96 21.71 28.27
N ALA A 30 -4.73 22.14 28.01
CA ALA A 30 -3.87 22.77 29.03
C ALA A 30 -4.12 24.29 29.20
N SER A 31 -4.83 24.93 28.27
CA SER A 31 -5.21 26.35 28.31
C SER A 31 -6.69 26.59 28.65
N GLY A 32 -7.48 25.53 28.84
CA GLY A 32 -8.84 25.60 29.36
C GLY A 32 -8.88 26.17 30.77
N ASP A 33 -9.39 27.38 30.89
CA ASP A 33 -9.65 28.11 32.12
C ASP A 33 -10.60 27.34 33.04
N GLY A 34 -10.04 26.73 34.08
CA GLY A 34 -10.38 27.08 35.46
C GLY A 34 -11.79 26.87 36.01
N SER A 35 -12.79 26.36 35.27
CA SER A 35 -14.14 26.17 35.83
C SER A 35 -14.55 24.71 35.95
N GLN A 36 -14.25 24.13 37.12
CA GLN A 36 -15.06 23.15 37.85
C GLN A 36 -15.63 21.97 37.05
N THR A 37 -14.78 21.00 36.72
CA THR A 37 -15.18 19.58 36.70
C THR A 37 -14.07 18.73 37.35
N PRO A 38 -14.37 17.74 38.20
CA PRO A 38 -13.35 17.00 38.93
C PRO A 38 -12.56 16.03 38.02
N ASP A 39 -11.26 16.29 37.90
CA ASP A 39 -10.16 15.42 38.34
C ASP A 39 -9.83 14.12 37.59
N SER A 40 -9.50 14.21 36.29
CA SER A 40 -8.56 13.22 35.72
C SER A 40 -7.76 13.73 34.52
N ALA A 41 -8.37 14.49 33.61
CA ALA A 41 -7.67 15.03 32.44
C ALA A 41 -6.85 16.30 32.76
N GLY A 42 -7.37 17.18 33.62
CA GLY A 42 -6.72 18.42 34.02
C GLY A 42 -5.50 18.22 34.94
N GLU A 43 -5.53 17.18 35.77
CA GLU A 43 -4.38 16.77 36.59
C GLU A 43 -3.24 16.24 35.71
N LEU A 44 -3.55 15.40 34.71
CA LEU A 44 -2.57 14.89 33.75
C LEU A 44 -1.91 16.03 32.95
N ALA A 45 -2.69 17.03 32.53
CA ALA A 45 -2.17 18.17 31.79
C ALA A 45 -1.28 19.07 32.67
N ARG A 46 -1.62 19.24 33.96
CA ARG A 46 -0.78 19.97 34.93
C ARG A 46 0.49 19.21 35.28
N GLU A 47 0.43 17.89 35.42
CA GLU A 47 1.61 17.04 35.67
C GLU A 47 2.57 17.07 34.48
N ILE A 48 2.06 16.96 33.25
CA ILE A 48 2.86 17.10 32.02
C ILE A 48 3.50 18.49 31.94
N ARG A 49 2.76 19.57 32.27
CA ARG A 49 3.29 20.95 32.22
C ARG A 49 4.33 21.25 33.31
N GLY A 50 4.11 20.76 34.54
CA GLY A 50 5.10 20.88 35.62
C GLY A 50 6.39 20.10 35.32
N SER A 51 6.24 18.94 34.69
CA SER A 51 7.33 18.09 34.18
C SER A 51 8.12 18.73 33.03
N LEU A 52 7.53 19.64 32.24
CA LEU A 52 8.19 20.32 31.12
C LEU A 52 9.05 21.53 31.52
N ASN A 53 8.79 22.14 32.69
CA ASN A 53 9.53 23.30 33.18
C ASN A 53 10.84 22.93 33.92
N GLY A 54 11.02 21.66 34.28
CA GLY A 54 12.31 21.09 34.69
C GLY A 54 12.83 20.20 33.57
N THR A 55 14.06 20.42 33.10
CA THR A 55 14.66 19.69 31.96
C THR A 55 15.07 18.25 32.33
N ASP A 56 14.22 17.52 33.06
CA ASP A 56 14.45 16.12 33.39
C ASP A 56 13.83 15.24 32.32
N ALA A 57 14.65 14.72 31.40
CA ALA A 57 14.24 13.77 30.38
C ALA A 57 13.51 12.53 30.94
N GLY A 58 13.67 12.24 32.24
CA GLY A 58 12.98 11.17 32.95
C GLY A 58 11.48 11.40 33.14
N SER A 59 11.04 12.64 33.39
CA SER A 59 9.62 12.95 33.64
C SER A 59 8.82 12.95 32.33
N ILE A 60 9.39 13.49 31.24
CA ILE A 60 8.81 13.45 29.88
C ILE A 60 8.63 12.00 29.41
N ARG A 61 9.64 11.15 29.65
CA ARG A 61 9.60 9.72 29.35
C ARG A 61 8.42 9.04 30.02
N LYS A 62 8.23 9.28 31.32
CA LYS A 62 7.18 8.63 32.11
C LYS A 62 5.79 9.03 31.62
N SER A 63 5.53 10.33 31.49
CA SER A 63 4.23 10.83 31.03
C SER A 63 3.88 10.36 29.61
N THR A 64 4.86 10.30 28.72
CA THR A 64 4.64 9.83 27.34
C THR A 64 4.38 8.32 27.29
N ASN A 65 5.14 7.54 28.04
CA ASN A 65 4.91 6.10 28.14
C ASN A 65 3.52 5.81 28.74
N ASP A 66 3.12 6.53 29.79
CA ASP A 66 1.80 6.36 30.41
C ASP A 66 0.68 6.71 29.45
N PHE A 67 0.81 7.79 28.67
CA PHE A 67 -0.16 8.16 27.65
C PHE A 67 -0.30 7.10 26.55
N LEU A 68 0.82 6.58 26.04
CA LEU A 68 0.82 5.55 24.99
C LEU A 68 0.33 4.18 25.49
N SER A 69 0.43 3.93 26.79
CA SER A 69 -0.02 2.69 27.44
C SER A 69 -1.50 2.70 27.79
N LYS A 70 -2.22 3.81 27.57
CA LYS A 70 -3.66 3.84 27.83
C LYS A 70 -4.40 2.91 26.87
N ASP A 71 -5.22 2.04 27.44
CA ASP A 71 -6.18 1.22 26.71
C ASP A 71 -7.10 2.13 25.89
N VAL A 72 -7.14 1.96 24.57
CA VAL A 72 -8.06 2.72 23.72
C VAL A 72 -9.44 2.08 23.83
N GLN A 73 -10.34 2.72 24.57
CA GLN A 73 -11.74 2.32 24.59
C GLN A 73 -12.41 2.81 23.29
N LEU A 74 -12.51 1.90 22.31
CA LEU A 74 -13.24 2.16 21.09
C LEU A 74 -14.75 2.09 21.37
N PRO A 75 -15.56 3.05 20.89
CA PRO A 75 -17.02 2.95 20.98
C PRO A 75 -17.49 1.67 20.28
N GLU A 76 -18.57 1.05 20.78
CA GLU A 76 -19.06 -0.26 20.31
C GLU A 76 -19.27 -0.30 18.79
N SER A 77 -19.74 0.79 18.18
CA SER A 77 -19.94 0.89 16.74
C SER A 77 -18.63 0.78 15.93
N LEU A 78 -17.52 1.29 16.46
CA LEU A 78 -16.22 1.21 15.81
C LEU A 78 -15.52 -0.14 16.07
N GLN A 79 -15.83 -0.83 17.18
CA GLN A 79 -15.22 -2.13 17.50
C GLN A 79 -15.47 -3.18 16.41
N VAL A 80 -16.66 -3.15 15.79
CA VAL A 80 -16.99 -4.06 14.68
C VAL A 80 -16.15 -3.74 13.45
N LEU A 81 -16.02 -2.46 13.08
CA LEU A 81 -15.18 -2.05 11.95
C LEU A 81 -13.70 -2.39 12.19
N THR A 82 -13.17 -2.04 13.36
CA THR A 82 -11.76 -2.30 13.68
C THR A 82 -11.47 -3.80 13.77
N ARG A 83 -12.44 -4.63 14.19
CA ARG A 83 -12.33 -6.08 14.09
C ARG A 83 -12.18 -6.56 12.65
N ILE A 84 -13.05 -6.09 11.76
CA ILE A 84 -13.03 -6.53 10.35
C ILE A 84 -11.74 -6.07 9.67
N PHE A 85 -11.37 -4.80 9.85
CA PHE A 85 -10.22 -4.22 9.16
C PHE A 85 -8.86 -4.60 9.76
N PHE A 86 -8.78 -4.80 11.08
CA PHE A 86 -7.50 -5.10 11.75
C PHE A 86 -7.37 -6.55 12.23
N GLY A 87 -8.46 -7.33 12.25
CA GLY A 87 -8.42 -8.73 12.68
C GLY A 87 -8.34 -8.94 14.19
N LEU A 88 -8.89 -7.99 14.97
CA LEU A 88 -8.87 -8.00 16.44
C LEU A 88 -9.99 -8.88 17.04
N ARG A 89 -9.68 -9.64 18.09
CA ARG A 89 -10.69 -10.43 18.83
C ARG A 89 -11.50 -9.56 19.81
N ASN A 90 -12.64 -10.07 20.32
CA ASN A 90 -13.53 -9.34 21.24
C ASN A 90 -12.84 -8.96 22.57
N ASP A 91 -11.88 -9.75 22.99
CA ASP A 91 -11.20 -9.71 24.28
C ASP A 91 -9.79 -9.11 24.20
N GLU A 92 -9.33 -8.78 22.99
CA GLU A 92 -7.98 -8.32 22.76
C GLU A 92 -7.87 -6.82 23.02
N LYS A 93 -7.25 -6.48 24.16
CA LYS A 93 -6.93 -5.09 24.49
C LYS A 93 -5.85 -4.57 23.56
N VAL A 94 -6.10 -3.39 23.00
CA VAL A 94 -5.17 -2.70 22.10
C VAL A 94 -4.79 -1.36 22.70
N ASP A 95 -3.56 -1.26 23.17
CA ASP A 95 -2.92 0.00 23.58
C ASP A 95 -2.90 0.98 22.40
N LEU A 96 -2.88 2.29 22.70
CA LEU A 96 -2.81 3.34 21.67
C LEU A 96 -1.62 3.16 20.74
N GLU A 97 -0.47 2.74 21.27
CA GLU A 97 0.74 2.43 20.50
C GLU A 97 0.46 1.36 19.43
N ARG A 98 -0.14 0.23 19.83
CA ARG A 98 -0.47 -0.89 18.93
C ARG A 98 -1.53 -0.49 17.91
N PHE A 99 -2.51 0.30 18.33
CA PHE A 99 -3.55 0.82 17.44
C PHE A 99 -2.96 1.69 16.32
N MET A 100 -2.01 2.58 16.65
CA MET A 100 -1.34 3.42 15.66
C MET A 100 -0.54 2.61 14.64
N ILE A 101 0.18 1.58 15.07
CA ILE A 101 0.91 0.69 14.15
C ILE A 101 -0.06 -0.14 13.31
N LEU A 102 -1.14 -0.66 13.88
CA LEU A 102 -2.19 -1.37 13.14
C LEU A 102 -2.81 -0.49 12.06
N LEU A 103 -3.11 0.77 12.38
CA LEU A 103 -3.65 1.74 11.43
C LEU A 103 -2.64 2.03 10.30
N ALA A 104 -1.37 2.27 10.65
CA ALA A 104 -0.31 2.46 9.67
C ALA A 104 -0.15 1.23 8.76
N MET A 105 -0.19 0.03 9.33
CA MET A 105 -0.11 -1.24 8.60
C MET A 105 -1.32 -1.44 7.69
N PHE A 106 -2.53 -1.12 8.15
CA PHE A 106 -3.74 -1.18 7.32
C PHE A 106 -3.62 -0.27 6.11
N VAL A 107 -3.23 1.00 6.32
CA VAL A 107 -3.02 1.95 5.21
C VAL A 107 -1.93 1.42 4.28
N PHE A 108 -0.84 0.88 4.82
CA PHE A 108 0.24 0.32 4.03
C PHE A 108 -0.22 -0.86 3.14
N VAL A 109 -0.92 -1.85 3.72
CA VAL A 109 -1.48 -2.99 2.96
C VAL A 109 -2.48 -2.50 1.93
N PHE A 110 -3.37 -1.58 2.29
CA PHE A 110 -4.34 -1.01 1.36
C PHE A 110 -3.65 -0.37 0.15
N LEU A 111 -2.61 0.44 0.38
CA LEU A 111 -1.85 1.09 -0.69
C LEU A 111 -1.13 0.06 -1.57
N LEU A 112 -0.56 -0.99 -0.97
CA LEU A 112 0.11 -2.07 -1.68
C LEU A 112 -0.87 -2.79 -2.61
N VAL A 113 -2.01 -3.24 -2.07
CA VAL A 113 -3.07 -3.91 -2.83
C VAL A 113 -3.63 -2.97 -3.92
N TYR A 114 -3.92 -1.72 -3.58
CA TYR A 114 -4.40 -0.73 -4.53
C TYR A 114 -3.40 -0.49 -5.67
N SER A 115 -2.10 -0.51 -5.39
CA SER A 115 -1.06 -0.40 -6.41
C SER A 115 -0.97 -1.66 -7.28
N ALA A 116 -1.05 -2.85 -6.69
CA ALA A 116 -1.02 -4.11 -7.43
C ALA A 116 -2.25 -4.27 -8.36
N LEU A 117 -3.43 -3.86 -7.90
CA LEU A 117 -4.67 -3.91 -8.66
C LEU A 117 -4.73 -2.92 -9.84
N GLU A 118 -3.79 -1.98 -9.95
CA GLU A 118 -3.71 -1.09 -11.10
C GLU A 118 -3.56 -1.85 -12.43
N MET A 119 -3.05 -3.08 -12.40
CA MET A 119 -2.91 -3.94 -13.59
C MET A 119 -4.23 -4.59 -14.02
N PHE A 120 -5.18 -4.77 -13.10
CA PHE A 120 -6.39 -5.57 -13.33
C PHE A 120 -7.67 -4.74 -13.41
N ALA A 121 -7.75 -3.61 -12.69
CA ALA A 121 -8.96 -2.80 -12.60
C ALA A 121 -8.65 -1.29 -12.75
N ARG A 122 -9.59 -0.55 -13.33
CA ARG A 122 -9.51 0.91 -13.50
C ARG A 122 -10.65 1.62 -12.75
N GLY A 123 -10.45 2.90 -12.41
CA GLY A 123 -11.48 3.76 -11.80
C GLY A 123 -11.90 3.35 -10.39
N ILE A 124 -13.19 3.51 -10.08
CA ILE A 124 -13.78 3.28 -8.74
C ILE A 124 -13.77 1.78 -8.38
N ALA A 125 -13.97 0.90 -9.36
CA ALA A 125 -13.94 -0.55 -9.16
C ALA A 125 -12.62 -1.02 -8.53
N ARG A 126 -11.49 -0.39 -8.89
CA ARG A 126 -10.18 -0.65 -8.28
C ARG A 126 -10.14 -0.30 -6.80
N ILE A 127 -10.76 0.81 -6.39
CA ILE A 127 -10.81 1.23 -4.98
C ILE A 127 -11.65 0.23 -4.19
N ALA A 128 -12.84 -0.12 -4.70
CA ALA A 128 -13.73 -1.09 -4.06
C ALA A 128 -13.06 -2.46 -3.91
N LEU A 129 -12.39 -2.95 -4.96
CA LEU A 129 -11.68 -4.22 -4.93
C LEU A 129 -10.47 -4.19 -3.97
N ALA A 130 -9.73 -3.07 -3.94
CA ALA A 130 -8.62 -2.91 -2.99
C ALA A 130 -9.11 -2.93 -1.54
N LEU A 131 -10.23 -2.24 -1.27
CA LEU A 131 -10.85 -2.22 0.05
C LEU A 131 -11.31 -3.63 0.46
N ALA A 132 -11.97 -4.36 -0.45
CA ALA A 132 -12.43 -5.72 -0.22
C ALA A 132 -11.28 -6.68 0.09
N VAL A 133 -10.21 -6.67 -0.73
CA VAL A 133 -9.03 -7.51 -0.52
C VAL A 133 -8.30 -7.14 0.78
N THR A 134 -8.21 -5.85 1.10
CA THR A 134 -7.61 -5.40 2.37
C THR A 134 -8.45 -5.83 3.58
N ALA A 135 -9.78 -5.77 3.48
CA ALA A 135 -10.67 -6.28 4.52
C ALA A 135 -10.49 -7.81 4.70
N LEU A 136 -10.33 -8.57 3.62
CA LEU A 136 -9.99 -10.00 3.70
C LEU A 136 -8.62 -10.24 4.38
N ALA A 137 -7.63 -9.39 4.11
CA ALA A 137 -6.35 -9.41 4.82
C ALA A 137 -6.50 -9.07 6.31
N GLY A 138 -7.45 -8.20 6.67
CA GLY A 138 -7.84 -7.90 8.04
C GLY A 138 -8.47 -9.11 8.74
N ILE A 139 -9.49 -9.71 8.13
CA ILE A 139 -10.21 -10.89 8.66
C ILE A 139 -9.26 -12.07 8.90
N SER A 140 -8.30 -12.29 7.98
CA SER A 140 -7.25 -13.33 8.13
C SER A 140 -6.17 -13.00 9.16
N ARG A 141 -6.27 -11.85 9.84
CA ARG A 141 -5.28 -11.32 10.80
C ARG A 141 -3.91 -10.99 10.20
N GLY A 142 -3.80 -10.88 8.87
CA GLY A 142 -2.54 -10.54 8.19
C GLY A 142 -2.00 -9.17 8.63
N ILE A 143 -2.89 -8.19 8.82
CA ILE A 143 -2.52 -6.84 9.31
C ILE A 143 -2.01 -6.90 10.76
N PHE A 144 -2.65 -7.71 11.60
CA PHE A 144 -2.24 -7.90 12.99
C PHE A 144 -0.88 -8.58 13.12
N TYR A 145 -0.64 -9.67 12.39
CA TYR A 145 0.68 -10.32 12.39
C TYR A 145 1.76 -9.41 11.78
N GLY A 146 1.41 -8.64 10.75
CA GLY A 146 2.28 -7.61 10.18
C GLY A 146 2.71 -6.58 11.22
N SER A 147 1.77 -6.05 12.01
CA SER A 147 2.13 -5.07 13.06
C SER A 147 3.00 -5.68 14.16
N GLN A 148 2.72 -6.92 14.58
CA GLN A 148 3.56 -7.66 15.54
C GLN A 148 5.00 -7.83 15.03
N PHE A 149 5.18 -8.09 13.74
CA PHE A 149 6.51 -8.17 13.12
C PHE A 149 7.26 -6.84 13.26
N PHE A 150 6.64 -5.69 12.95
CA PHE A 150 7.29 -4.39 13.10
C PHE A 150 7.64 -4.07 14.55
N PHE A 151 6.76 -4.40 15.51
CA PHE A 151 7.08 -4.28 16.93
C PHE A 151 8.31 -5.12 17.30
N SER A 152 8.34 -6.37 16.85
CA SER A 152 9.46 -7.29 17.12
C SER A 152 10.78 -6.77 16.55
N VAL A 153 10.75 -6.20 15.34
CA VAL A 153 11.91 -5.58 14.70
C VAL A 153 12.36 -4.33 15.48
N ALA A 154 11.44 -3.48 15.92
CA ALA A 154 11.80 -2.29 16.69
C ALA A 154 12.39 -2.65 18.07
N GLU A 155 11.85 -3.69 18.74
CA GLU A 155 12.38 -4.20 19.99
C GLU A 155 13.75 -4.87 19.83
N PHE A 156 13.99 -5.55 18.70
CA PHE A 156 15.26 -6.20 18.38
C PHE A 156 16.45 -5.23 18.41
N PHE A 157 16.24 -3.95 18.06
CA PHE A 157 17.29 -2.94 18.12
C PHE A 157 17.78 -2.64 19.54
N GLY A 158 17.18 -3.20 20.60
CA GLY A 158 17.71 -3.34 21.97
C GLY A 158 17.85 -2.04 22.77
N ILE A 159 18.25 -0.96 22.10
CA ILE A 159 18.43 0.42 22.57
C ILE A 159 17.08 1.03 23.01
N LEU A 160 15.96 0.39 22.67
CA LEU A 160 14.61 0.94 22.79
C LEU A 160 13.79 0.34 23.93
N LYS A 161 14.33 -0.61 24.70
CA LYS A 161 13.61 -1.39 25.73
C LYS A 161 12.94 -0.60 26.86
N GLY A 162 12.93 0.72 26.84
CA GLY A 162 12.02 1.49 27.70
C GLY A 162 11.59 2.85 27.19
N TRP A 163 11.75 3.15 25.89
CA TRP A 163 11.22 4.34 25.23
C TRP A 163 10.19 3.93 24.18
N ARG A 164 8.93 3.70 24.63
CA ARG A 164 7.81 3.26 23.78
C ARG A 164 7.53 4.24 22.63
N LEU A 165 7.70 5.54 22.88
CA LEU A 165 7.57 6.55 21.82
C LEU A 165 8.58 6.33 20.70
N VAL A 166 9.83 6.03 21.04
CA VAL A 166 10.89 5.88 20.03
C VAL A 166 10.75 4.55 19.30
N SER A 167 10.31 3.47 19.96
CA SER A 167 9.97 2.23 19.25
C SER A 167 8.84 2.45 18.25
N LEU A 168 7.81 3.22 18.62
CA LEU A 168 6.73 3.61 17.71
C LEU A 168 7.25 4.42 16.52
N LEU A 169 8.05 5.47 16.75
CA LEU A 169 8.60 6.30 15.67
C LEU A 169 9.50 5.50 14.72
N ILE A 170 10.34 4.62 15.25
CA ILE A 170 11.21 3.75 14.45
C ILE A 170 10.37 2.76 13.63
N SER A 171 9.39 2.11 14.26
CA SER A 171 8.48 1.19 13.56
C SER A 171 7.77 1.89 12.39
N LEU A 172 7.26 3.10 12.63
CA LEU A 172 6.58 3.89 11.61
C LEU A 172 7.52 4.31 10.48
N THR A 173 8.76 4.67 10.83
CA THR A 173 9.83 4.95 9.85
C THR A 173 10.16 3.72 9.01
N ILE A 174 10.29 2.54 9.63
CA ILE A 174 10.57 1.29 8.91
C ILE A 174 9.41 0.96 7.96
N ILE A 175 8.16 1.09 8.39
CA ILE A 175 6.98 0.88 7.53
C ILE A 175 7.03 1.80 6.30
N VAL A 176 7.36 3.08 6.50
CA VAL A 176 7.48 4.06 5.42
C VAL A 176 8.60 3.70 4.45
N VAL A 177 9.79 3.38 4.96
CA VAL A 177 10.96 2.99 4.14
C VAL A 177 10.65 1.71 3.36
N LEU A 178 10.10 0.69 4.03
CA LEU A 178 9.71 -0.56 3.41
C LEU A 178 8.67 -0.32 2.31
N GLY A 179 7.66 0.50 2.57
CA GLY A 179 6.65 0.81 1.59
C GLY A 179 7.17 1.57 0.38
N TYR A 180 8.15 2.46 0.56
CA TYR A 180 8.87 3.07 -0.56
C TYR A 180 9.58 2.02 -1.42
N PHE A 181 10.31 1.08 -0.81
CA PHE A 181 10.99 0.01 -1.53
C PHE A 181 10.01 -0.90 -2.28
N LEU A 182 8.92 -1.34 -1.66
CA LEU A 182 7.90 -2.17 -2.34
C LEU A 182 7.23 -1.42 -3.48
N ALA A 183 6.90 -0.14 -3.31
CA ALA A 183 6.32 0.66 -4.39
C ALA A 183 7.29 0.78 -5.58
N LYS A 184 8.59 0.94 -5.31
CA LYS A 184 9.63 0.96 -6.35
C LYS A 184 9.74 -0.40 -7.05
N LEU A 185 9.71 -1.51 -6.30
CA LEU A 185 9.73 -2.86 -6.84
C LEU A 185 8.51 -3.13 -7.74
N LEU A 186 7.31 -2.77 -7.30
CA LEU A 186 6.08 -2.90 -8.08
C LEU A 186 6.14 -2.07 -9.37
N ALA A 187 6.74 -0.88 -9.34
CA ALA A 187 6.92 -0.07 -10.54
C ALA A 187 7.82 -0.76 -11.58
N ILE A 188 8.93 -1.37 -11.13
CA ILE A 188 9.84 -2.14 -11.99
C ILE A 188 9.11 -3.36 -12.58
N LEU A 189 8.38 -4.12 -11.75
CA LEU A 189 7.60 -5.27 -12.22
C LEU A 189 6.55 -4.87 -13.27
N LYS A 190 5.89 -3.73 -13.07
CA LYS A 190 4.92 -3.19 -14.02
C LYS A 190 5.56 -2.81 -15.36
N GLU A 191 6.78 -2.28 -15.34
CA GLU A 191 7.53 -1.95 -16.55
C GLU A 191 7.91 -3.22 -17.32
N HIS A 192 8.42 -4.24 -16.62
CA HIS A 192 8.69 -5.54 -17.24
C HIS A 192 7.44 -6.22 -17.82
N ALA A 193 6.32 -6.19 -17.09
CA ALA A 193 5.06 -6.75 -17.58
C ALA A 193 4.59 -6.08 -18.88
N LYS A 194 4.74 -4.74 -18.99
CA LYS A 194 4.43 -4.00 -20.21
C LYS A 194 5.37 -4.32 -21.37
N ASN A 195 6.66 -4.47 -21.09
CA ASN A 195 7.64 -4.81 -22.12
C ASN A 195 7.37 -6.22 -22.68
N LEU A 196 6.98 -7.17 -21.83
CA LEU A 196 6.57 -8.51 -22.27
C LEU A 196 5.31 -8.47 -23.14
N GLU A 197 4.33 -7.63 -22.79
CA GLU A 197 3.12 -7.46 -23.60
C GLU A 197 3.45 -6.86 -24.98
N ALA A 198 4.33 -5.85 -25.02
CA ALA A 198 4.80 -5.24 -26.26
C ALA A 198 5.59 -6.22 -27.14
N GLU A 199 6.49 -7.02 -26.55
CA GLU A 199 7.21 -8.08 -27.27
C GLU A 199 6.27 -9.14 -27.82
N SER A 200 5.28 -9.58 -27.03
CA SER A 200 4.31 -10.58 -27.48
C SER A 200 3.46 -10.07 -28.66
N THR A 201 3.13 -8.79 -28.66
CA THR A 201 2.41 -8.13 -29.75
C THR A 201 3.31 -7.99 -30.98
N GLY A 202 4.57 -7.60 -30.80
CA GLY A 202 5.57 -7.53 -31.86
C GLY A 202 5.84 -8.88 -32.52
N ARG A 203 5.93 -9.97 -31.74
CA ARG A 203 6.06 -11.33 -32.29
C ARG A 203 4.85 -11.74 -33.11
N LYS A 204 3.63 -11.51 -32.62
CA LYS A 204 2.40 -11.82 -33.38
C LYS A 204 2.32 -11.06 -34.70
N ILE A 205 2.76 -9.80 -34.72
CA ILE A 205 2.82 -8.99 -35.95
C ILE A 205 3.91 -9.54 -36.90
N GLY A 206 5.08 -9.89 -36.37
CA GLY A 206 6.18 -10.47 -37.16
C GLY A 206 5.83 -11.84 -37.75
N GLU A 207 5.23 -12.72 -36.95
CA GLU A 207 4.72 -14.03 -37.40
C GLU A 207 3.62 -13.86 -38.45
N GLY A 208 2.72 -12.90 -38.27
CA GLY A 208 1.69 -12.58 -39.26
C GLY A 208 2.27 -12.04 -40.57
N ALA A 209 3.28 -11.18 -40.51
CA ALA A 209 3.97 -10.65 -41.68
C ALA A 209 4.73 -11.76 -42.44
N ALA A 210 5.46 -12.62 -41.72
CA ALA A 210 6.15 -13.76 -42.31
C ALA A 210 5.18 -14.76 -42.94
N ALA A 211 4.05 -15.04 -42.28
CA ALA A 211 3.02 -15.91 -42.85
C ALA A 211 2.38 -15.31 -44.11
N ALA A 212 2.15 -13.99 -44.14
CA ALA A 212 1.63 -13.28 -45.32
C ALA A 212 2.63 -13.29 -46.48
N GLU A 213 3.93 -13.15 -46.20
CA GLU A 213 4.99 -13.24 -47.21
C GLU A 213 5.07 -14.66 -47.81
N ILE A 214 5.01 -15.70 -46.98
CA ILE A 214 4.95 -17.10 -47.45
C ILE A 214 3.71 -17.33 -48.32
N GLN A 215 2.54 -16.83 -47.90
CA GLN A 215 1.32 -16.95 -48.71
C GLN A 215 1.42 -16.22 -50.04
N ARG A 216 2.01 -15.02 -50.06
CA ARG A 216 2.21 -14.25 -51.28
C ARG A 216 3.14 -14.98 -52.25
N ASN A 217 4.29 -15.46 -51.77
CA ASN A 217 5.25 -16.18 -52.62
C ASN A 217 4.66 -17.50 -53.15
N ALA A 218 3.89 -18.22 -52.33
CA ALA A 218 3.19 -19.43 -52.77
C ALA A 218 2.11 -19.13 -53.82
N MET A 219 1.43 -17.98 -53.72
CA MET A 219 0.42 -17.58 -54.70
C MET A 219 1.06 -17.09 -56.01
N GLU A 220 2.22 -16.45 -55.94
CA GLU A 220 3.04 -16.07 -57.10
C GLU A 220 3.55 -17.33 -57.85
N GLU A 221 4.08 -18.33 -57.13
CA GLU A 221 4.51 -19.61 -57.72
C GLU A 221 3.35 -20.38 -58.40
N LEU A 222 2.14 -20.33 -57.83
CA LEU A 222 0.95 -20.93 -58.44
C LEU A 222 0.47 -20.15 -59.67
N SER A 223 0.65 -18.83 -59.69
CA SER A 223 0.32 -17.99 -60.85
C SER A 223 1.25 -18.29 -62.02
N GLU A 224 2.57 -18.34 -61.78
CA GLU A 224 3.58 -18.68 -62.79
C GLU A 224 3.34 -20.08 -63.38
N ARG A 225 3.05 -21.08 -62.53
CA ARG A 225 2.71 -22.44 -63.02
C ARG A 225 1.44 -22.49 -63.87
N GLY A 226 0.45 -21.65 -63.58
CA GLY A 226 -0.78 -21.60 -64.35
C GLY A 226 -0.56 -21.06 -65.77
N GLU A 227 0.29 -20.05 -65.91
CA GLU A 227 0.66 -19.48 -67.21
C GLU A 227 1.45 -20.48 -68.07
N ASP A 228 2.38 -21.23 -67.46
CA ASP A 228 3.14 -22.29 -68.15
C ASP A 228 2.23 -23.42 -68.67
N GLU A 229 1.19 -23.81 -67.92
CA GLU A 229 0.23 -24.83 -68.36
C GLU A 229 -0.68 -24.32 -69.49
N GLU A 230 -1.05 -23.04 -69.47
CA GLU A 230 -1.87 -22.43 -70.51
C GLU A 230 -1.10 -22.33 -71.85
N GLU A 231 0.18 -21.90 -71.82
CA GLU A 231 1.07 -21.91 -73.01
C GLU A 231 1.28 -23.32 -73.58
N LEU A 232 1.41 -24.34 -72.72
CA LEU A 232 1.54 -25.73 -73.17
C LEU A 232 0.25 -26.27 -73.79
N SER A 233 -0.92 -25.79 -73.35
CA SER A 233 -2.20 -26.17 -73.93
C SER A 233 -2.40 -25.56 -75.32
N GLU A 234 -2.03 -24.29 -75.53
CA GLU A 234 -2.12 -23.63 -76.85
C GLU A 234 -1.15 -24.24 -77.86
N ARG A 235 0.05 -24.65 -77.43
CA ARG A 235 1.03 -25.31 -78.32
C ARG A 235 0.62 -26.71 -78.79
N GLY A 236 -0.24 -27.39 -78.04
CA GLY A 236 -0.74 -28.72 -78.39
C GLY A 236 -1.81 -28.72 -79.48
N GLU A 237 -2.48 -27.58 -79.72
CA GLU A 237 -3.54 -27.47 -80.72
C GLU A 237 -3.00 -27.24 -82.15
N ASP A 238 -1.75 -26.81 -82.31
CA ASP A 238 -1.14 -26.51 -83.62
C ASP A 238 -0.45 -27.72 -84.29
N GLU A 239 -0.37 -28.89 -83.64
CA GLU A 239 0.30 -30.10 -84.19
C GLU A 239 -0.66 -31.19 -84.73
N GLU A 240 -1.99 -30.99 -84.67
CA GLU A 240 -2.99 -31.88 -85.30
C GLU A 240 -3.58 -31.26 -86.57
N ASP A 241 -2.80 -31.20 -87.66
CA ASP A 241 -3.30 -31.04 -89.04
C ASP A 241 -2.37 -31.69 -90.08
#